data_AF-A0A9W9FEH7-F1
#
_entry.id   AF-A0A9W9FEH7-F1
#
_cell.length_a   1.000
_cell.length_b   1.000
_cell.length_c   1.000
_cell.angle_alpha   90.00
_cell.angle_beta   90.00
_cell.angle_gamma   90.00
#
_symmetry.space_group_name_H-M   'P 1'
#
loop_
_entity.id
_entity.type
_entity.pdbx_description
1 polymer ?
#
loop_
_entity_poly.entity_id
_entity_poly.type
_entity_poly.pdbx_seq_one_letter_code
_entity_poly.pdbx_strand_id
1 'polypeptide(L)'
;MNTVLADTSQAANCDHIPVIDLSHIDSPYFEQRQELSRTVYDAYTQVCFFHIRNHGIPESMITRIHDVAAKFFSVADEQKMKFYVGNSKKFHGYSPIGAEQATGTDDHPISEEEAMGVLSENFVIDYGTQMDSQRSEGDPLPPDTYGLYGDNQ
;
A
#
# COMPACT_ATOMS: atom_id res chain seq x y z
N MET A 1 -12.58 -25.75 -30.76
CA MET A 1 -12.72 -25.16 -29.42
C MET A 1 -12.38 -23.69 -29.56
N ASN A 2 -13.39 -22.82 -29.56
CA ASN A 2 -13.18 -21.37 -29.69
C ASN A 2 -12.83 -20.81 -28.31
N THR A 3 -11.61 -20.34 -28.16
CA THR A 3 -11.18 -19.53 -27.02
C THR A 3 -11.81 -18.15 -27.15
N VAL A 4 -12.79 -17.85 -26.30
CA VAL A 4 -13.28 -16.48 -26.10
C VAL A 4 -12.28 -15.82 -25.17
N LEU A 5 -11.31 -15.09 -25.73
CA LEU A 5 -10.63 -14.03 -24.99
C LEU A 5 -11.66 -12.90 -24.88
N ALA A 6 -12.44 -12.90 -23.80
CA ALA A 6 -13.30 -11.78 -23.47
C ALA A 6 -12.38 -10.64 -23.02
N ASP A 7 -11.98 -9.80 -23.97
CA ASP A 7 -11.50 -8.45 -23.70
C ASP A 7 -12.69 -7.66 -23.11
N THR A 8 -12.88 -7.83 -21.81
CA THR A 8 -13.96 -7.24 -21.01
C THR A 8 -13.35 -6.34 -19.94
N SER A 9 -12.28 -5.63 -20.28
CA SER A 9 -11.86 -4.49 -19.48
C SER A 9 -12.89 -3.37 -19.69
N GLN A 10 -13.88 -3.29 -18.80
CA GLN A 10 -14.74 -2.13 -18.74
C GLN A 10 -13.89 -0.96 -18.26
N ALA A 11 -13.80 0.11 -19.06
CA ALA A 11 -13.09 1.31 -18.65
C ALA A 11 -13.66 1.82 -17.33
N ALA A 12 -12.78 2.07 -16.36
CA ALA A 12 -13.18 2.58 -15.05
C ALA A 12 -13.91 3.92 -15.22
N ASN A 13 -15.04 4.09 -14.53
CA ASN A 13 -15.77 5.36 -14.53
C ASN A 13 -15.09 6.33 -13.55
N CYS A 14 -14.16 7.13 -14.06
CA CYS A 14 -13.33 8.04 -13.26
C CYS A 14 -13.90 9.46 -13.12
N ASP A 15 -15.15 9.72 -13.52
CA ASP A 15 -15.77 11.06 -13.41
C ASP A 15 -15.99 11.49 -11.95
N HIS A 16 -16.04 10.51 -11.03
CA HIS A 16 -16.15 10.74 -9.61
C HIS A 16 -15.43 9.65 -8.83
N ILE A 17 -14.49 10.03 -7.94
CA ILE A 17 -13.84 9.09 -7.01
C ILE A 17 -14.77 8.89 -5.81
N PRO A 18 -15.26 7.66 -5.54
CA PRO A 18 -16.16 7.40 -4.42
C PRO A 18 -15.53 7.76 -3.07
N VAL A 19 -16.37 8.22 -2.13
CA VAL A 19 -16.02 8.39 -0.72
C VAL A 19 -16.89 7.45 0.11
N ILE A 20 -16.26 6.45 0.74
CA ILE A 20 -16.95 5.41 1.52
C ILE A 20 -16.97 5.79 2.99
N ASP A 21 -18.14 5.73 3.61
CA ASP A 21 -18.33 5.98 5.04
C ASP A 21 -18.24 4.69 5.85
N LEU A 22 -17.22 4.57 6.70
CA LEU A 22 -16.98 3.37 7.49
C LEU A 22 -17.74 3.35 8.83
N SER A 23 -18.64 4.29 9.10
CA SER A 23 -19.37 4.37 10.39
C SER A 23 -20.14 3.09 10.75
N HIS A 24 -20.48 2.26 9.76
CA HIS A 24 -21.23 1.02 9.95
C HIS A 24 -20.36 -0.24 9.94
N ILE A 25 -19.03 -0.13 9.89
CA ILE A 25 -18.12 -1.29 9.79
C ILE A 25 -18.32 -2.29 10.93
N ASP A 26 -18.50 -1.78 12.15
CA ASP A 26 -18.73 -2.57 13.38
C ASP A 26 -20.18 -2.46 13.88
N SER A 27 -21.13 -2.09 13.00
CA SER A 27 -22.54 -1.99 13.40
C SER A 27 -23.03 -3.33 13.97
N PRO A 28 -23.87 -3.35 15.02
CA PRO A 28 -24.50 -4.60 15.47
C PRO A 28 -25.49 -5.17 14.44
N TYR A 29 -26.01 -4.36 13.52
CA TYR A 29 -26.99 -4.76 12.52
C TYR A 29 -26.29 -5.31 11.27
N PHE A 30 -26.59 -6.57 10.93
CA PHE A 30 -25.99 -7.24 9.76
C PHE A 30 -26.27 -6.52 8.44
N GLU A 31 -27.49 -6.00 8.27
CA GLU A 31 -27.90 -5.31 7.03
C GLU A 31 -27.03 -4.08 6.74
N GLN A 32 -26.64 -3.31 7.77
CA GLN A 32 -25.77 -2.14 7.61
C GLN A 32 -24.35 -2.52 7.19
N ARG A 33 -23.80 -3.60 7.75
CA ARG A 33 -22.49 -4.13 7.33
C ARG A 33 -22.55 -4.68 5.90
N GLN A 34 -23.65 -5.34 5.53
CA GLN A 34 -23.87 -5.85 4.18
C GLN A 34 -23.99 -4.73 3.16
N GLU A 35 -24.70 -3.65 3.47
CA GLU A 35 -24.77 -2.46 2.61
C GLU A 35 -23.39 -1.85 2.38
N LEU A 36 -22.62 -1.61 3.45
CA LEU A 36 -21.25 -1.12 3.33
C LEU A 36 -20.36 -2.02 2.46
N SER A 37 -20.46 -3.35 2.63
CA SER A 37 -19.69 -4.29 1.80
C SER A 37 -20.03 -4.20 0.31
N ARG A 38 -21.30 -3.96 -0.04
CA ARG A 38 -21.73 -3.76 -1.43
C ARG A 38 -21.16 -2.46 -1.99
N THR A 39 -21.19 -1.37 -1.22
CA THR A 39 -20.59 -0.10 -1.62
C THR A 39 -19.09 -0.22 -1.89
N VAL A 40 -18.35 -0.96 -1.05
CA VAL A 40 -16.92 -1.23 -1.26
C VAL A 40 -16.69 -2.06 -2.51
N TYR A 41 -17.49 -3.12 -2.72
CA TYR A 41 -17.42 -3.95 -3.92
C TYR A 41 -17.66 -3.14 -5.20
N ASP A 42 -18.69 -2.31 -5.21
CA ASP A 42 -19.03 -1.48 -6.37
C ASP A 42 -17.91 -0.46 -6.67
N ALA A 43 -17.38 0.22 -5.65
CA ALA A 43 -16.26 1.15 -5.83
C ALA A 43 -15.01 0.45 -6.38
N TYR A 44 -14.69 -0.75 -5.86
CA TYR A 44 -13.55 -1.52 -6.32
C TYR A 44 -13.72 -2.02 -7.76
N THR A 45 -14.91 -2.52 -8.12
CA THR A 45 -15.17 -3.10 -9.45
C THR A 45 -15.38 -2.07 -10.55
N GLN A 46 -15.80 -0.85 -10.21
CA GLN A 46 -16.12 0.19 -11.19
C GLN A 46 -15.03 1.27 -11.32
N VAL A 47 -14.31 1.57 -10.24
CA VAL A 47 -13.33 2.68 -10.19
C VAL A 47 -11.94 2.21 -9.80
N CYS A 48 -11.81 1.06 -9.12
CA CYS A 48 -10.56 0.53 -8.56
C CYS A 48 -9.86 1.45 -7.53
N PHE A 49 -10.51 2.54 -7.12
CA PHE A 49 -9.98 3.52 -6.18
C PHE A 49 -11.12 4.26 -5.46
N PHE A 50 -10.94 4.55 -4.17
CA PHE A 50 -11.90 5.31 -3.37
C PHE A 50 -11.23 5.94 -2.15
N HIS A 51 -11.81 7.03 -1.65
CA HIS A 51 -11.47 7.57 -0.33
C HIS A 51 -12.36 6.93 0.76
N ILE A 52 -11.89 6.96 2.00
CA ILE A 52 -12.67 6.55 3.17
C ILE A 52 -12.83 7.71 4.15
N ARG A 53 -13.94 7.73 4.88
CA ARG A 53 -14.17 8.62 6.03
C ARG A 53 -14.74 7.84 7.20
N ASN A 54 -14.70 8.44 8.39
CA ASN A 54 -15.16 7.81 9.64
C ASN A 54 -14.47 6.46 9.91
N HIS A 55 -13.19 6.35 9.53
CA HIS A 55 -12.36 5.15 9.70
C HIS A 55 -11.88 4.92 11.15
N GLY A 56 -12.26 5.78 12.09
CA GLY A 56 -11.95 5.64 13.52
C GLY A 56 -10.53 6.03 13.94
N ILE A 57 -9.65 6.41 12.99
CA ILE A 57 -8.30 6.90 13.32
C ILE A 57 -8.41 8.35 13.79
N PRO A 58 -7.92 8.70 15.00
CA PRO A 58 -7.99 10.06 15.51
C PRO A 58 -7.20 11.04 14.66
N GLU A 59 -7.75 12.24 14.43
CA GLU A 59 -7.09 13.32 13.69
C GLU A 59 -5.73 13.71 14.30
N SER A 60 -5.61 13.64 15.62
CA SER A 60 -4.35 13.88 16.34
C SER A 60 -3.26 12.87 16.00
N MET A 61 -3.63 11.62 15.68
CA MET A 61 -2.68 10.59 15.23
C MET A 61 -2.20 10.87 13.81
N ILE A 62 -3.11 11.28 12.92
CA ILE A 62 -2.79 11.68 11.54
C ILE A 62 -1.85 12.90 11.54
N THR A 63 -2.18 13.92 12.32
CA THR A 63 -1.32 15.11 12.47
C THR A 63 0.07 14.70 12.98
N ARG A 64 0.13 13.84 14.00
CA ARG A 64 1.41 13.39 14.59
C ARG A 64 2.27 12.61 13.60
N ILE A 65 1.69 11.74 12.76
CA ILE A 65 2.49 10.97 11.79
C ILE A 65 3.07 11.90 10.72
N HIS A 66 2.33 12.92 10.26
CA HIS A 66 2.85 13.93 9.34
C HIS A 66 3.98 14.75 9.98
N ASP A 67 3.83 15.17 11.23
CA ASP A 67 4.87 15.92 11.95
C ASP A 67 6.17 15.11 12.12
N VAL A 68 6.04 13.82 12.44
CA VAL A 68 7.20 12.93 12.60
C VAL A 68 7.86 12.66 11.25
N ALA A 69 7.07 12.41 10.19
CA ALA A 69 7.60 12.21 8.84
C ALA A 69 8.36 13.47 8.36
N ALA A 70 7.79 14.66 8.53
CA ALA A 70 8.45 15.91 8.16
C ALA A 70 9.78 16.10 8.90
N LYS A 71 9.81 15.80 10.21
CA LYS A 71 11.05 15.84 11.00
C LYS A 71 12.08 14.83 10.47
N PHE A 72 11.67 13.60 10.20
CA PHE A 72 12.56 12.56 9.68
C PHE A 72 13.17 12.97 8.34
N PHE A 73 12.37 13.39 7.37
CA PHE A 73 12.88 13.74 6.04
C PHE A 73 13.70 15.04 6.02
N SER A 74 13.58 15.89 7.05
CA SER A 74 14.40 17.10 7.21
C SER A 74 15.83 16.87 7.72
N VAL A 75 16.15 15.67 8.23
CA VAL A 75 17.51 15.37 8.69
C VAL A 75 18.46 15.12 7.52
N ALA A 76 19.76 15.22 7.77
CA ALA A 76 20.80 14.99 6.75
C ALA A 76 20.72 13.58 6.16
N ASP A 77 21.05 13.45 4.87
CA ASP A 77 20.98 12.18 4.14
C ASP A 77 21.81 11.08 4.80
N GLU A 78 22.98 11.39 5.36
CA GLU A 78 23.82 10.41 6.06
C GLU A 78 23.12 9.83 7.30
N GLN A 79 22.21 10.59 7.92
CA GLN A 79 21.41 10.10 9.04
C GLN A 79 20.24 9.24 8.57
N LYS A 80 19.55 9.64 7.49
CA LYS A 80 18.47 8.84 6.88
C LYS A 80 18.99 7.49 6.36
N MET A 81 20.17 7.50 5.73
CA MET A 81 20.83 6.29 5.20
C MET A 81 21.20 5.25 6.26
N LYS A 82 21.27 5.61 7.55
CA LYS A 82 21.39 4.63 8.63
C LYS A 82 20.18 3.70 8.71
N PHE A 83 19.04 4.15 8.20
CA PHE A 83 17.81 3.39 8.12
C PHE A 83 17.54 2.82 6.73
N TYR A 84 18.55 2.78 5.84
CA TYR A 84 18.38 2.34 4.47
C TYR A 84 17.71 0.96 4.38
N VAL A 85 16.65 0.88 3.57
CA VAL A 85 15.82 -0.33 3.39
C VAL A 85 16.64 -1.53 2.92
N GLY A 86 17.70 -1.33 2.14
CA GLY A 86 18.59 -2.41 1.71
C GLY A 86 19.39 -3.07 2.83
N ASN A 87 19.50 -2.44 4.01
CA ASN A 87 20.07 -3.06 5.19
C ASN A 87 19.03 -3.88 5.99
N SER A 88 17.74 -3.73 5.66
CA SER A 88 16.65 -4.36 6.38
C SER A 88 16.33 -5.74 5.80
N LYS A 89 16.35 -6.77 6.65
CA LYS A 89 15.89 -8.12 6.27
C LYS A 89 14.38 -8.21 6.08
N LYS A 90 13.65 -7.14 6.42
CA LYS A 90 12.19 -7.08 6.45
C LYS A 90 11.63 -6.04 5.48
N PHE A 91 12.47 -5.48 4.60
CA PHE A 91 12.08 -4.42 3.67
C PHE A 91 11.43 -3.21 4.37
N HIS A 92 11.80 -2.96 5.63
CA HIS A 92 11.38 -1.79 6.37
C HIS A 92 12.53 -0.79 6.42
N GLY A 93 12.27 0.46 6.04
CA GLY A 93 13.29 1.49 6.14
C GLY A 93 13.16 2.59 5.13
N TYR A 94 14.18 3.44 5.13
CA TYR A 94 14.32 4.57 4.23
C TYR A 94 14.74 4.14 2.83
N SER A 95 14.02 4.61 1.81
CA SER A 95 14.40 4.50 0.41
C SER A 95 14.79 5.90 -0.10
N PRO A 96 16.06 6.11 -0.50
CA PRO A 96 16.50 7.41 -1.01
C PRO A 96 15.96 7.70 -2.40
N ILE A 97 16.01 8.97 -2.80
CA ILE A 97 15.72 9.40 -4.17
C ILE A 97 16.55 8.57 -5.15
N GLY A 98 15.89 8.02 -6.16
CA GLY A 98 16.49 7.20 -7.21
C GLY A 98 16.73 5.73 -6.84
N ALA A 99 16.33 5.28 -5.66
CA ALA A 99 16.48 3.88 -5.26
C ALA A 99 15.54 2.92 -6.00
N GLU A 100 14.35 3.39 -6.36
CA GLU A 100 13.38 2.62 -7.14
C GLU A 100 13.47 3.05 -8.61
N GLN A 101 13.38 2.08 -9.53
CA GLN A 101 13.37 2.33 -10.97
C GLN A 101 11.99 2.00 -11.53
N ALA A 102 11.50 2.85 -12.44
CA ALA A 102 10.25 2.58 -13.14
C ALA A 102 10.42 1.39 -14.09
N THR A 103 9.58 0.37 -13.95
CA THR A 103 9.59 -0.82 -14.82
C THR A 103 8.71 -0.67 -16.07
N GLY A 104 7.96 0.42 -16.19
CA GLY A 104 6.96 0.59 -17.24
C GLY A 104 5.67 -0.19 -16.98
N THR A 105 4.89 -0.41 -18.03
CA THR A 105 3.69 -1.27 -18.00
C THR A 105 3.95 -2.55 -18.78
N ASP A 106 3.09 -3.57 -18.63
CA ASP A 106 3.21 -4.82 -19.39
C ASP A 106 3.24 -4.58 -20.92
N ASP A 107 2.51 -3.57 -21.39
CA ASP A 107 2.47 -3.18 -22.81
C ASP A 107 3.72 -2.38 -23.24
N HIS A 108 4.34 -1.66 -22.32
CA HIS A 108 5.47 -0.76 -22.55
C HIS A 108 6.50 -0.89 -21.41
N PRO A 109 7.26 -2.00 -21.37
CA PRO A 109 8.29 -2.19 -20.36
C PRO A 109 9.41 -1.17 -20.59
N ILE A 110 9.89 -0.58 -19.49
CA ILE A 110 11.04 0.33 -19.51
C ILE A 110 12.28 -0.49 -19.19
N SER A 111 13.31 -0.40 -20.03
CA SER A 111 14.58 -1.07 -19.79
C SER A 111 15.32 -0.44 -18.61
N GLU A 112 16.15 -1.20 -17.89
CA GLU A 112 16.95 -0.67 -16.76
C GLU A 112 17.86 0.50 -17.17
N GLU A 113 18.31 0.52 -18.44
CA GLU A 113 19.16 1.58 -19.00
C GLU A 113 18.38 2.90 -19.24
N GLU A 114 17.08 2.81 -19.50
CA GLU A 114 16.19 3.95 -19.70
C GLU A 114 15.43 4.36 -18.44
N ALA A 115 15.40 3.47 -17.43
CA ALA A 115 14.65 3.66 -16.21
C ALA A 115 15.29 4.76 -15.34
N MET A 116 14.68 5.94 -15.37
CA MET A 116 14.99 7.00 -14.43
C MET A 116 14.60 6.56 -13.02
N GLY A 117 15.53 6.76 -12.07
CA GLY A 117 15.25 6.56 -10.66
C GLY A 117 14.12 7.48 -10.19
N VAL A 118 13.24 6.96 -9.35
CA VAL A 118 12.09 7.69 -8.81
C VAL A 118 12.57 8.96 -8.07
N LEU A 119 11.98 10.11 -8.42
CA LEU A 119 12.38 11.42 -7.90
C LEU A 119 11.78 11.74 -6.52
N SER A 120 11.52 10.70 -5.72
CA SER A 120 11.02 10.82 -4.35
C SER A 120 11.79 9.90 -3.43
N GLU A 121 12.00 10.36 -2.20
CA GLU A 121 12.34 9.49 -1.08
C GLU A 121 11.06 9.00 -0.42
N ASN A 122 11.13 7.83 0.20
CA ASN A 122 10.01 7.25 0.93
C ASN A 122 10.49 6.47 2.17
N PHE A 123 9.53 6.04 2.99
CA PHE A 123 9.78 5.09 4.05
C PHE A 123 8.92 3.86 3.77
N VAL A 124 9.57 2.74 3.48
CA VAL A 124 8.92 1.48 3.16
C VAL A 124 8.55 0.79 4.46
N ILE A 125 7.28 0.39 4.54
CA ILE A 125 6.75 -0.51 5.55
C ILE A 125 5.95 -1.56 4.77
N ASP A 126 6.63 -2.62 4.35
CA ASP A 126 6.03 -3.69 3.57
C ASP A 126 6.33 -5.05 4.18
N TYR A 127 5.35 -5.94 4.14
CA TYR A 127 5.49 -7.35 4.44
C TYR A 127 4.91 -8.17 3.28
N GLY A 128 5.76 -8.43 2.29
CA GLY A 128 5.46 -9.37 1.22
C GLY A 128 5.65 -10.81 1.70
N THR A 129 4.57 -11.59 1.86
CA THR A 129 4.65 -13.04 2.18
C THR A 129 5.42 -13.87 1.14
N GLN A 130 5.68 -13.31 -0.05
CA GLN A 130 6.50 -13.94 -1.09
C GLN A 130 8.00 -13.73 -0.88
N MET A 131 8.39 -12.76 -0.04
CA MET A 131 9.77 -12.44 0.29
C MET A 131 10.26 -13.13 1.58
N ASP A 132 9.40 -13.92 2.23
CA ASP A 132 9.76 -14.75 3.38
C ASP A 132 10.50 -16.01 2.91
N SER A 133 11.83 -16.01 3.04
CA SER A 133 12.68 -17.14 2.64
C SER A 133 12.46 -18.43 3.43
N GLN A 134 11.65 -18.41 4.50
CA GLN A 134 11.35 -19.58 5.33
C GLN A 134 9.96 -20.18 5.09
N ARG A 135 9.14 -19.60 4.20
CA ARG A 135 7.76 -20.01 3.95
C ARG A 135 7.65 -21.38 3.26
N SER A 136 6.78 -22.25 3.79
CA SER A 136 6.37 -23.53 3.19
C SER A 136 4.85 -23.62 2.99
N GLU A 137 4.41 -24.57 2.16
CA GLU A 137 2.98 -24.80 1.88
C GLU A 137 2.28 -25.33 3.15
N GLY A 138 1.43 -24.49 3.77
CA GLY A 138 0.68 -24.83 4.98
C GLY A 138 1.12 -24.12 6.26
N ASP A 139 2.14 -23.25 6.20
CA ASP A 139 2.53 -22.44 7.36
C ASP A 139 1.40 -21.47 7.75
N PRO A 140 1.01 -21.38 9.04
CA PRO A 140 0.13 -20.34 9.49
C PRO A 140 0.82 -18.97 9.31
N LEU A 141 0.06 -17.94 8.93
CA LEU A 141 0.56 -16.57 9.03
C LEU A 141 1.00 -16.31 10.47
N PRO A 142 2.17 -15.69 10.71
CA PRO A 142 2.60 -15.37 12.06
C PRO A 142 1.57 -14.41 12.70
N PRO A 143 1.19 -14.59 13.98
CA PRO A 143 0.24 -13.69 14.61
C PRO A 143 0.83 -12.28 14.71
N ASP A 144 0.22 -11.29 14.05
CA ASP A 144 0.53 -9.87 14.17
C ASP A 144 -0.65 -9.13 14.79
N THR A 145 -0.64 -9.02 16.12
CA THR A 145 -1.72 -8.33 16.84
C THR A 145 -1.47 -6.81 16.90
N TYR A 146 -0.88 -6.25 15.82
CA TYR A 146 -0.55 -4.85 15.48
C TYR A 146 0.89 -4.35 15.72
N GLY A 147 1.86 -5.25 15.87
CA GLY A 147 3.27 -4.89 15.86
C GLY A 147 3.99 -5.58 14.71
N LEU A 148 4.16 -4.90 13.57
CA LEU A 148 4.90 -5.26 12.33
C LEU A 148 6.42 -5.56 12.53
N TYR A 149 6.78 -5.97 13.75
CA TYR A 149 7.91 -6.74 14.26
C TYR A 149 9.36 -6.23 14.11
N GLY A 150 9.61 -4.96 14.44
CA GLY A 150 10.78 -4.59 15.27
C GLY A 150 12.09 -4.16 14.56
N ASP A 151 12.98 -3.56 15.37
CA ASP A 151 14.10 -2.64 15.02
C ASP A 151 14.93 -2.94 13.76
N ASN A 152 15.44 -1.85 13.18
CA ASN A 152 16.27 -1.73 11.98
C ASN A 152 17.70 -2.31 12.13
N GLN A 153 17.86 -3.49 12.75
CA GLN A 153 19.16 -4.14 12.99
C GLN A 153 19.41 -5.36 12.11
#